data_AF-A0A954LR02-F1
#
_entry.id   AF-A0A954LR02-F1
#
_cell.length_a   1.000
_cell.length_b   1.000
_cell.length_c   1.000
_cell.angle_alpha   90.00
_cell.angle_beta   90.00
_cell.angle_gamma   90.00
#
_symmetry.space_group_name_H-M   'P 1'
#
loop_
_entity.id
_entity.type
_entity.pdbx_description
1 polymer ?
#
loop_
_entity_poly.entity_id
_entity_poly.type
_entity_poly.pdbx_seq_one_letter_code
_entity_poly.pdbx_strand_id
1 'polypeptide(L)'
;MSDRKWYLGAIGLLLLGMVLQLGLLVYAMYALLGVMLLSRYFARSWIENLAARRECNRLSAEIGDTVAVVVTLTNTGKLPITWVLLEDSLPREALAQRPPRIQVKNKRFAITELPAGGVHVLNYQVTFLMRGYYQIGSLLAETGDLFGLHRRYRIL
;
A
#
# COMPACT_ATOMS: atom_id res chain seq x y z
N MET A 1 -8.42 18.30 8.05
CA MET A 1 -8.74 18.63 9.46
C MET A 1 -7.76 17.86 10.35
N SER A 2 -6.90 18.51 11.14
CA SER A 2 -5.73 17.87 11.78
C SER A 2 -6.11 16.80 12.82
N ASP A 3 -5.65 15.55 12.64
CA ASP A 3 -5.82 14.39 13.55
C ASP A 3 -5.70 14.74 15.04
N ARG A 4 -4.80 15.68 15.36
CA ARG A 4 -4.53 16.16 16.73
C ARG A 4 -5.77 16.68 17.46
N LYS A 5 -6.69 17.33 16.74
CA LYS A 5 -7.89 17.94 17.33
C LYS A 5 -8.89 16.87 17.80
N TRP A 6 -8.97 15.74 17.10
CA TRP A 6 -9.84 14.63 17.49
C TRP A 6 -9.34 13.93 18.76
N TYR A 7 -8.02 13.74 18.90
CA TYR A 7 -7.46 13.20 20.15
C TYR A 7 -7.71 14.12 21.35
N LEU A 8 -7.58 15.43 21.19
CA LEU A 8 -7.87 16.39 22.25
C LEU A 8 -9.35 16.39 22.65
N GLY A 9 -10.26 16.33 21.67
CA GLY A 9 -11.70 16.21 21.92
C GLY A 9 -12.05 14.90 22.63
N ALA A 10 -11.46 13.78 22.21
CA ALA A 10 -11.67 12.48 22.84
C ALA A 10 -11.15 12.46 24.29
N ILE A 11 -9.97 13.03 24.56
CA ILE A 11 -9.44 13.15 25.92
C ILE A 11 -10.34 14.04 26.78
N GLY A 12 -10.79 15.19 26.27
CA GLY A 12 -11.69 16.09 27.00
C GLY A 12 -13.03 15.44 27.35
N LEU A 13 -13.62 14.69 26.41
CA LEU A 13 -14.88 13.97 26.63
C LEU A 13 -14.72 12.82 27.64
N LEU A 14 -13.57 12.13 27.63
CA LEU A 14 -13.25 11.09 28.62
C LEU A 14 -13.16 11.68 30.03
N LEU A 15 -12.44 12.80 30.19
CA LEU A 15 -12.35 13.52 31.46
C LEU A 15 -13.73 13.97 31.97
N LEU A 16 -14.58 14.49 31.07
CA LEU A 16 -15.95 14.88 31.40
C LEU A 16 -16.81 13.68 31.84
N GLY A 17 -16.68 12.54 31.15
CA GLY A 17 -17.34 11.29 31.52
C GLY A 17 -16.93 10.75 32.89
N MET A 18 -15.66 10.90 33.23
CA MET A 18 -15.11 10.49 34.52
C MET A 18 -15.65 11.37 35.66
N VAL A 19 -15.76 12.69 35.45
CA VAL A 19 -16.34 13.63 36.42
C VAL A 19 -17.84 13.37 36.63
N LEU A 20 -18.57 13.02 35.59
CA LEU A 20 -20.01 12.73 35.65
C LEU A 20 -20.36 11.31 36.12
N GLN A 21 -19.35 10.48 36.48
CA GLN A 21 -19.50 9.06 36.89
C GLN A 21 -20.30 8.20 35.89
N LEU A 22 -20.27 8.56 34.61
CA LEU A 22 -20.93 7.80 33.54
C LEU A 22 -20.06 6.59 33.19
N GLY A 23 -20.17 5.52 33.98
CA GLY A 23 -19.33 4.31 33.84
C GLY A 23 -19.31 3.77 32.40
N LEU A 24 -20.48 3.68 31.75
CA LEU A 24 -20.59 3.22 30.36
C LEU A 24 -19.85 4.14 29.37
N LEU A 25 -19.96 5.46 29.55
CA LEU A 25 -19.29 6.44 28.69
C LEU A 25 -17.77 6.32 28.83
N VAL A 26 -17.27 6.16 30.05
CA VAL A 26 -15.85 5.98 30.31
C VAL A 26 -15.31 4.72 29.62
N TYR A 27 -16.00 3.58 29.72
CA TYR A 27 -15.59 2.35 29.00
C TYR A 27 -15.61 2.52 27.49
N ALA A 28 -16.64 3.16 26.93
CA ALA A 28 -16.72 3.43 25.50
C ALA A 28 -15.56 4.32 25.02
N MET A 29 -15.20 5.33 25.82
CA MET A 29 -14.11 6.25 25.51
C MET A 29 -12.74 5.58 25.59
N TYR A 30 -12.51 4.68 26.55
CA TYR A 30 -11.29 3.87 26.59
C TYR A 30 -11.15 2.96 25.38
N ALA A 31 -12.25 2.28 25.00
CA ALA A 31 -12.25 1.42 23.81
C ALA A 31 -11.94 2.23 22.55
N LEU A 32 -12.56 3.40 22.39
CA LEU A 32 -12.36 4.27 21.24
C LEU A 32 -10.92 4.80 21.15
N LEU A 33 -10.36 5.30 22.25
CA LEU A 33 -8.96 5.75 22.29
C LEU A 33 -7.98 4.60 22.02
N GLY A 34 -8.24 3.42 22.59
CA GLY A 34 -7.44 2.22 22.35
C GLY A 34 -7.39 1.85 20.87
N VAL A 35 -8.55 1.81 20.21
CA VAL A 35 -8.65 1.54 18.77
C VAL A 35 -7.91 2.60 17.95
N MET A 36 -8.06 3.88 18.28
CA MET A 36 -7.38 4.96 17.53
C MET A 36 -5.85 4.90 17.64
N LEU A 37 -5.32 4.63 18.83
CA LEU A 37 -3.87 4.50 19.03
C LEU A 37 -3.32 3.26 18.33
N LEU A 38 -4.02 2.13 18.44
CA LEU A 38 -3.62 0.88 17.83
C LEU A 38 -3.68 0.93 16.29
N SER A 39 -4.75 1.51 15.73
CA SER A 39 -4.89 1.81 14.30
C SER A 39 -3.69 2.61 13.77
N ARG A 40 -3.31 3.67 14.48
CA ARG A 40 -2.18 4.52 14.09
C ARG A 40 -0.84 3.80 14.18
N TYR A 41 -0.66 2.95 15.19
CA TYR A 41 0.54 2.14 15.36
C TYR A 41 0.70 1.13 14.21
N PHE A 42 -0.35 0.38 13.90
CA PHE A 42 -0.34 -0.58 12.78
C PHE A 42 -0.08 0.11 11.45
N ALA A 43 -0.81 1.19 11.14
CA ALA A 43 -0.65 1.91 9.88
C ALA A 43 0.78 2.44 9.65
N ARG A 44 1.48 2.86 10.73
CA ARG A 44 2.89 3.28 10.65
C ARG A 44 3.83 2.10 10.51
N SER A 45 3.69 1.10 11.37
CA SER A 45 4.59 -0.05 11.37
C SER A 45 4.53 -0.84 10.06
N TRP A 46 3.35 -0.95 9.43
CA TRP A 46 3.20 -1.70 8.19
C TRP A 46 3.86 -1.00 7.00
N ILE A 47 3.71 0.32 6.86
CA ILE A 47 4.27 1.06 5.72
C ILE A 47 5.81 1.14 5.77
N GLU A 48 6.39 1.24 6.97
CA GLU A 48 7.85 1.40 7.16
C GLU A 48 8.61 0.11 6.85
N ASN A 49 8.01 -1.05 7.11
CA ASN A 49 8.65 -2.36 6.99
C ASN A 49 8.32 -3.10 5.68
N LEU A 50 7.93 -2.37 4.64
CA LEU A 50 7.76 -2.92 3.28
C LEU A 50 9.01 -2.64 2.45
N ALA A 51 9.55 -3.69 1.84
CA ALA A 51 10.62 -3.62 0.86
C ALA A 51 10.14 -4.24 -0.46
N ALA A 52 10.48 -3.62 -1.58
CA ALA A 52 10.19 -4.16 -2.90
C ALA A 52 11.46 -4.30 -3.72
N ARG A 53 11.52 -5.35 -4.52
CA ARG A 53 12.58 -5.61 -5.50
C ARG A 53 11.95 -5.93 -6.83
N ARG A 54 12.48 -5.35 -7.90
CA ARG A 54 12.03 -5.57 -9.28
C ARG A 54 13.14 -6.24 -10.06
N GLU A 55 12.79 -7.28 -10.79
CA GLU A 55 13.69 -7.96 -11.71
C GLU A 55 13.02 -8.08 -13.08
N CYS A 56 13.78 -7.75 -14.12
CA CYS A 56 13.35 -7.87 -15.50
C CYS A 56 14.22 -8.92 -16.17
N ASN A 57 13.62 -9.81 -16.96
CA ASN A 57 14.39 -10.85 -17.66
C ASN A 57 15.42 -10.23 -18.63
N ARG A 58 15.09 -9.09 -19.26
CA ARG A 58 15.98 -8.34 -20.14
C ARG A 58 15.75 -6.84 -20.00
N LEU A 59 16.81 -6.06 -20.16
CA LEU A 59 16.76 -4.58 -20.17
C LEU A 59 16.72 -4.00 -21.58
N SER A 60 16.99 -4.83 -22.59
CA SER A 60 16.90 -4.47 -24.01
C SER A 60 16.09 -5.55 -24.72
N ALA A 61 15.23 -5.12 -25.63
CA ALA A 61 14.29 -5.96 -26.33
C ALA A 61 14.04 -5.36 -27.72
N GLU A 62 13.81 -6.23 -28.72
CA GLU A 62 13.47 -5.80 -30.06
C GLU A 62 11.98 -5.44 -30.17
N ILE A 63 11.61 -4.78 -31.26
CA ILE A 63 10.19 -4.49 -31.51
C ILE A 63 9.43 -5.80 -31.72
N GLY A 64 8.37 -6.00 -30.95
CA GLY A 64 7.56 -7.22 -30.90
C GLY A 64 7.95 -8.16 -29.76
N ASP A 65 9.10 -7.94 -29.12
CA ASP A 65 9.53 -8.77 -27.99
C ASP A 65 8.69 -8.54 -26.75
N THR A 66 8.56 -9.61 -25.97
CA THR A 66 7.91 -9.60 -24.66
C THR A 66 8.92 -9.78 -23.55
N VAL A 67 8.89 -8.88 -22.58
CA VAL A 67 9.73 -8.89 -21.38
C VAL A 67 8.88 -9.26 -20.17
N ALA A 68 9.34 -10.25 -19.42
CA ALA A 68 8.76 -10.61 -18.14
C ALA A 68 9.32 -9.70 -17.04
N VAL A 69 8.41 -9.13 -16.25
CA VAL A 69 8.71 -8.31 -15.08
C VAL A 69 8.21 -9.05 -13.84
N VAL A 70 9.11 -9.23 -12.88
CA VAL A 70 8.88 -9.89 -11.59
C VAL A 70 9.08 -8.84 -10.51
N VAL A 71 8.03 -8.54 -9.76
CA VAL A 71 8.10 -7.63 -8.61
C VAL A 71 7.89 -8.43 -7.34
N THR A 72 8.94 -8.53 -6.53
CA THR A 72 8.96 -9.23 -5.26
C THR A 72 8.78 -8.22 -4.13
N LEU A 73 7.71 -8.37 -3.39
CA LEU A 73 7.42 -7.59 -2.19
C LEU A 73 7.72 -8.42 -0.95
N THR A 74 8.41 -7.83 0.01
CA THR A 74 8.80 -8.49 1.27
C THR A 74 8.38 -7.64 2.46
N ASN A 75 7.69 -8.26 3.41
CA ASN A 75 7.45 -7.69 4.73
C ASN A 75 8.68 -7.95 5.61
N THR A 76 9.50 -6.93 5.85
CA THR A 76 10.68 -7.04 6.72
C THR A 76 10.32 -6.89 8.21
N GLY A 77 9.04 -6.62 8.50
CA GLY A 77 8.54 -6.37 9.84
C GLY A 77 8.10 -7.64 10.56
N LYS A 78 7.94 -7.51 11.88
CA LYS A 78 7.43 -8.58 12.76
C LYS A 78 5.90 -8.67 12.79
N LEU A 79 5.21 -7.68 12.26
CA LEU A 79 3.75 -7.62 12.26
C LEU A 79 3.21 -8.12 10.92
N PRO A 80 2.18 -8.98 10.91
CA PRO A 80 1.48 -9.32 9.68
C PRO A 80 0.74 -8.10 9.15
N ILE A 81 0.87 -7.86 7.85
CA ILE A 81 0.13 -6.82 7.12
C ILE A 81 -1.16 -7.47 6.63
N THR A 82 -2.29 -7.01 7.15
CA THR A 82 -3.59 -7.63 6.90
C THR A 82 -4.08 -7.40 5.48
N TRP A 83 -3.71 -6.26 4.88
CA TRP A 83 -3.92 -6.03 3.46
C TRP A 83 -2.90 -5.02 2.93
N VAL A 84 -2.40 -5.31 1.73
CA VAL A 84 -1.61 -4.38 0.93
C VAL A 84 -2.13 -4.40 -0.50
N LEU A 85 -2.44 -3.22 -1.02
CA LEU A 85 -2.72 -2.98 -2.42
C LEU A 85 -1.41 -2.60 -3.11
N LEU A 86 -1.10 -3.30 -4.17
CA LEU A 86 0.10 -3.10 -4.98
C LEU A 86 -0.32 -2.67 -6.36
N GLU A 87 0.31 -1.63 -6.87
CA GLU A 87 0.13 -1.18 -8.25
C GLU A 87 1.49 -0.82 -8.86
N ASP A 88 1.89 -1.55 -9.89
CA ASP A 88 3.13 -1.24 -10.61
C ASP A 88 2.86 -0.29 -11.78
N SER A 89 3.53 0.87 -11.74
CA SER A 89 3.32 1.95 -12.70
C SER A 89 3.99 1.66 -14.05
N LEU A 90 3.33 2.07 -15.12
CA LEU A 90 3.86 2.04 -16.49
C LEU A 90 3.55 3.39 -17.16
N PRO A 91 4.33 3.80 -18.17
CA PRO A 91 4.17 5.10 -18.79
C PRO A 91 2.83 5.14 -19.50
N ARG A 92 1.90 5.95 -18.97
CA ARG A 92 0.51 6.04 -19.47
C ARG A 92 0.46 6.45 -20.94
N GLU A 93 1.37 7.32 -21.36
CA GLU A 93 1.51 7.77 -22.75
C GLU A 93 1.75 6.59 -23.70
N ALA A 94 2.59 5.63 -23.31
CA ALA A 94 2.90 4.45 -24.12
C ALA A 94 1.72 3.46 -24.23
N LEU A 95 0.84 3.44 -23.22
CA LEU A 95 -0.36 2.60 -23.18
C LEU A 95 -1.56 3.24 -23.90
N ALA A 96 -1.73 4.56 -23.76
CA ALA A 96 -2.93 5.28 -24.20
C ALA A 96 -2.86 5.78 -25.66
N GLN A 97 -1.65 5.89 -26.23
CA GLN A 97 -1.47 6.29 -27.62
C GLN A 97 -2.12 5.27 -28.58
N ARG A 98 -2.58 5.75 -29.75
CA ARG A 98 -3.12 4.91 -30.83
C ARG A 98 -2.26 5.08 -32.08
N PRO A 99 -1.58 4.03 -32.58
CA PRO A 99 -1.50 2.69 -32.00
C PRO A 99 -0.66 2.65 -30.69
N PRO A 100 -0.93 1.69 -29.78
CA PRO A 100 -0.23 1.60 -28.51
C PRO A 100 1.24 1.24 -28.73
N ARG A 101 2.12 1.85 -27.93
CA ARG A 101 3.57 1.61 -27.96
C ARG A 101 3.98 0.39 -27.17
N ILE A 102 3.23 0.07 -26.11
CA ILE A 102 3.42 -1.12 -25.29
C ILE A 102 2.08 -1.80 -25.05
N GLN A 103 2.10 -3.13 -24.98
CA GLN A 103 0.98 -3.96 -24.53
C GLN A 103 1.37 -4.69 -23.26
N VAL A 104 0.41 -4.84 -22.34
CA VAL A 104 0.63 -5.51 -21.06
C VAL A 104 -0.23 -6.75 -21.00
N LYS A 105 0.37 -7.85 -20.60
CA LYS A 105 -0.30 -9.11 -20.31
C LYS A 105 -0.18 -9.42 -18.81
N ASN A 106 -1.26 -9.93 -18.24
CA ASN A 106 -1.50 -10.10 -16.79
C ASN A 106 -1.78 -8.81 -16.01
N LYS A 107 -2.21 -9.00 -14.76
CA LYS A 107 -2.54 -7.92 -13.83
C LYS A 107 -1.26 -7.31 -13.26
N ARG A 108 -1.20 -5.97 -13.27
CA ARG A 108 -0.16 -5.16 -12.62
C ARG A 108 -0.57 -4.66 -11.24
N PHE A 109 -1.73 -5.10 -10.78
CA PHE A 109 -2.27 -4.76 -9.49
C PHE A 109 -2.66 -6.03 -8.74
N ALA A 110 -2.43 -6.04 -7.44
CA ALA A 110 -2.80 -7.14 -6.56
C ALA A 110 -3.19 -6.59 -5.19
N ILE A 111 -4.18 -7.21 -4.57
CA ILE A 111 -4.50 -7.02 -3.15
C ILE A 111 -4.15 -8.32 -2.47
N THR A 112 -3.29 -8.26 -1.48
CA THR A 112 -2.81 -9.46 -0.80
C THR A 112 -2.56 -9.20 0.68
N GLU A 113 -2.55 -10.27 1.46
CA GLU A 113 -2.13 -10.23 2.85
C GLU A 113 -0.66 -10.67 2.90
N LEU A 114 0.13 -10.06 3.79
CA LEU A 114 1.56 -10.33 3.87
C LEU A 114 1.93 -10.68 5.31
N PRO A 115 2.16 -11.96 5.64
CA PRO A 115 2.54 -12.35 7.00
C PRO A 115 3.88 -11.70 7.39
N ALA A 116 4.23 -11.75 8.68
CA ALA A 116 5.54 -11.29 9.14
C ALA A 116 6.66 -12.07 8.44
N GLY A 117 7.62 -11.39 7.81
CA GLY A 117 8.64 -12.03 6.98
C GLY A 117 8.13 -12.57 5.63
N GLY A 118 6.84 -12.41 5.33
CA GLY A 118 6.19 -12.94 4.14
C GLY A 118 6.66 -12.26 2.85
N VAL A 119 6.57 -13.02 1.76
CA VAL A 119 6.93 -12.57 0.41
C VAL A 119 5.75 -12.76 -0.53
N HIS A 120 5.46 -11.74 -1.33
CA HIS A 120 4.48 -11.80 -2.41
C HIS A 120 5.11 -11.41 -3.74
N VAL A 121 4.78 -12.13 -4.81
CA VAL A 121 5.38 -11.93 -6.13
C VAL A 121 4.31 -11.55 -7.13
N LEU A 122 4.46 -10.38 -7.74
CA LEU A 122 3.62 -9.87 -8.83
C LEU A 122 4.35 -10.06 -10.16
N ASN A 123 3.74 -10.85 -11.06
CA ASN A 123 4.33 -11.20 -12.35
C ASN A 123 3.47 -10.71 -13.50
N TYR A 124 4.07 -9.93 -14.40
CA TYR A 124 3.41 -9.48 -15.62
C TYR A 124 4.38 -9.41 -16.79
N GLN A 125 3.83 -9.31 -17.99
CA GLN A 125 4.60 -9.27 -19.23
C GLN A 125 4.30 -7.99 -19.98
N VAL A 126 5.33 -7.39 -20.56
CA VAL A 126 5.24 -6.18 -21.38
C VAL A 126 5.77 -6.48 -22.77
N THR A 127 4.95 -6.28 -23.78
CA THR A 127 5.32 -6.40 -25.19
C THR A 127 5.58 -5.01 -25.76
N PHE A 128 6.75 -4.79 -26.35
CA PHE A 128 7.16 -3.48 -26.87
C PHE A 128 6.87 -3.41 -28.37
N LEU A 129 5.93 -2.56 -28.78
CA LEU A 129 5.48 -2.46 -30.18
C LEU A 129 6.16 -1.35 -30.96
N MET A 130 6.83 -0.43 -30.28
CA MET A 130 7.56 0.67 -30.91
C MET A 130 8.89 0.91 -30.20
N ARG A 131 9.86 1.41 -30.97
CA ARG A 131 11.16 1.81 -30.42
C ARG A 131 11.02 2.94 -29.39
N GLY A 132 11.82 2.88 -28.34
CA GLY A 132 11.93 3.94 -27.34
C GLY A 132 12.42 3.42 -25.99
N TYR A 133 12.62 4.35 -25.06
CA TYR A 133 12.89 4.04 -23.67
C TYR A 133 11.60 4.11 -22.88
N TYR A 134 11.29 3.05 -22.13
CA TYR A 134 10.08 2.95 -21.31
C TYR A 134 10.49 2.72 -19.86
N GLN A 135 10.10 3.65 -18.99
CA GLN A 135 10.35 3.52 -17.55
C GLN A 135 9.31 2.57 -16.94
N ILE A 136 9.76 1.43 -16.42
CA ILE A 136 8.90 0.48 -15.70
C ILE A 136 8.99 0.80 -14.20
N GLY A 137 7.84 1.03 -13.56
CA GLY A 137 7.76 1.48 -12.16
C GLY A 137 7.45 2.95 -12.01
N SER A 138 7.45 3.50 -10.79
CA SER A 138 7.68 2.88 -9.47
C SER A 138 6.55 1.95 -9.00
N LEU A 139 6.81 1.14 -7.97
CA LEU A 139 5.76 0.34 -7.31
C LEU A 139 5.04 1.20 -6.27
N LEU A 140 3.73 1.37 -6.42
CA LEU A 140 2.90 1.97 -5.39
C LEU A 140 2.39 0.87 -4.46
N ALA A 141 2.72 0.97 -3.19
CA ALA A 141 2.14 0.15 -2.14
C ALA A 141 1.20 1.01 -1.28
N GLU A 142 -0.07 0.62 -1.20
CA GLU A 142 -1.05 1.18 -0.30
C GLU A 142 -1.41 0.16 0.77
N THR A 143 -1.37 0.58 2.03
CA THR A 143 -1.87 -0.20 3.16
C THR A 143 -2.60 0.75 4.11
N GLY A 144 -3.44 0.20 4.97
CA GLY A 144 -4.17 0.98 5.95
C GLY A 144 -4.55 0.14 7.14
N ASP A 145 -5.08 0.77 8.16
CA ASP A 145 -5.59 0.03 9.32
C ASP A 145 -6.81 -0.83 8.96
N LEU A 146 -7.11 -1.79 9.83
CA LEU A 146 -8.28 -2.67 9.69
C LEU A 146 -9.61 -1.91 9.66
N PHE A 147 -9.67 -0.73 10.26
CA PHE A 147 -10.87 0.09 10.35
C PHE A 147 -10.97 1.14 9.23
N GLY A 148 -9.99 1.21 8.33
CA GLY A 148 -9.96 2.16 7.22
C GLY A 148 -9.87 3.63 7.64
N LEU A 149 -9.57 3.92 8.90
CA LEU A 149 -9.41 5.27 9.45
C LEU A 149 -8.13 5.94 8.93
N HIS A 150 -7.11 5.15 8.63
CA HIS A 150 -5.81 5.62 8.17
C HIS A 150 -5.36 4.82 6.96
N ARG A 151 -5.28 5.49 5.81
CA ARG A 151 -4.59 4.98 4.62
C ARG A 151 -3.22 5.61 4.48
N ARG A 152 -2.23 4.80 4.15
CA ARG A 152 -0.86 5.20 3.91
C ARG A 152 -0.44 4.64 2.56
N TYR A 153 0.18 5.51 1.77
CA TYR A 153 0.79 5.15 0.50
C TYR A 153 2.30 5.30 0.61
N ARG A 154 3.03 4.39 -0.02
CA ARG A 154 4.48 4.46 -0.16
C ARG A 154 4.86 4.05 -1.56
N ILE A 155 5.76 4.83 -2.13
CA ILE A 155 6.39 4.54 -3.41
C ILE A 155 7.68 3.77 -3.10
N LEU A 156 7.81 2.60 -3.70
CA LEU A 156 8.93 1.67 -3.55
C LEU A 156 9.65 1.45 -4.89
#